data_AF-A0A1E5R9T1-F1
#
_entry.id   AF-A0A1E5R9T1-F1
#
_cell.length_a   1.000
_cell.length_b   1.000
_cell.length_c   1.000
_cell.angle_alpha   90.00
_cell.angle_beta   90.00
_cell.angle_gamma   90.00
#
_symmetry.space_group_name_H-M   'P 1'
#
loop_
_entity.id
_entity.type
_entity.pdbx_description
1 polymer ?
#
loop_
_entity_poly.entity_id
_entity_poly.type
_entity_poly.pdbx_seq_one_letter_code
_entity_poly.pdbx_strand_id
1 'polypeptide(L)'
;MLYKTPLFPEYTFSMDIVPSKDAIAAENKENVVYLNYKYIPSLHILFSAIYKTIIAFKNTNSNFTESSFIKDIFINLYATKNVKKVAFDTFNVDPNNEYCLRIELLAVADSSNTTTSKEEILKLLSEQKDLDKIKEIYGTHDEVQINEIIQLRGL
;
A
#
# COMPACT_ATOMS: atom_id res chain seq x y z
N MET A 1 -7.81 1.81 11.80
CA MET A 1 -7.09 0.99 12.79
C MET A 1 -5.61 1.36 12.79
N LEU A 2 -4.88 1.17 13.90
CA LEU A 2 -3.42 1.37 13.96
C LEU A 2 -2.66 0.05 13.78
N TYR A 3 -1.61 0.08 12.96
CA TYR A 3 -0.74 -1.05 12.68
C TYR A 3 0.70 -0.69 13.01
N LYS A 4 1.35 -1.52 13.81
CA LYS A 4 2.75 -1.37 14.19
C LYS A 4 3.59 -2.41 13.47
N THR A 5 4.77 -1.99 13.03
CA THR A 5 5.75 -2.90 12.45
C THR A 5 6.60 -3.52 13.57
N PRO A 6 6.58 -4.84 13.80
CA PRO A 6 7.21 -5.44 14.98
C PRO A 6 8.71 -5.14 15.14
N LEU A 7 9.46 -5.14 14.03
CA LEU A 7 10.90 -4.84 14.05
C LEU A 7 11.22 -3.33 13.98
N PHE A 8 10.23 -2.48 13.66
CA PHE A 8 10.39 -1.04 13.53
C PHE A 8 9.18 -0.32 14.14
N PRO A 9 9.00 -0.40 15.48
CA PRO A 9 7.80 0.09 16.16
C PRO A 9 7.61 1.61 16.04
N GLU A 10 8.66 2.36 15.68
CA GLU A 10 8.58 3.78 15.39
C GLU A 10 7.81 4.11 14.10
N TYR A 11 7.63 3.12 13.19
CA TYR A 11 6.75 3.26 12.03
C TYR A 11 5.39 2.64 12.34
N THR A 12 4.46 3.51 12.70
CA THR A 12 3.05 3.17 12.87
C THR A 12 2.27 3.69 11.68
N PHE A 13 1.36 2.87 11.17
CA PHE A 13 0.49 3.25 10.06
C PHE A 13 -0.97 3.12 10.47
N SER A 14 -1.82 3.92 9.86
CA SER A 14 -3.25 3.66 9.84
C SER A 14 -3.72 3.29 8.44
N MET A 15 -4.81 2.52 8.40
CA MET A 15 -5.54 2.24 7.17
C MET A 15 -7.01 2.55 7.35
N ASP A 16 -7.63 3.08 6.31
CA ASP A 16 -9.05 3.44 6.25
C ASP A 16 -9.60 3.27 4.83
N ILE A 17 -10.88 3.00 4.70
CA ILE A 17 -11.60 3.06 3.42
C ILE A 17 -12.18 4.47 3.31
N VAL A 18 -11.86 5.17 2.23
CA VAL A 18 -12.35 6.54 1.99
C VAL A 18 -12.92 6.68 0.59
N PRO A 19 -13.86 7.63 0.35
CA PRO A 19 -14.36 7.89 -0.99
C PRO A 19 -13.23 8.29 -1.95
N SER A 20 -13.21 7.70 -3.15
CA SER A 20 -12.16 8.01 -4.14
C SER A 20 -12.14 9.48 -4.54
N LYS A 21 -13.32 10.12 -4.60
CA LYS A 21 -13.46 11.54 -4.94
C LYS A 21 -12.71 12.43 -3.94
N ASP A 22 -12.81 12.11 -2.65
CA ASP A 22 -12.14 12.86 -1.58
C ASP A 22 -10.64 12.64 -1.63
N ALA A 23 -10.20 11.41 -1.90
CA ALA A 23 -8.79 11.07 -2.06
C ALA A 23 -8.14 11.80 -3.25
N ILE A 24 -8.84 11.90 -4.38
CA ILE A 24 -8.37 12.62 -5.57
C ILE A 24 -8.30 14.13 -5.29
N ALA A 25 -9.32 14.68 -4.61
CA ALA A 25 -9.38 16.11 -4.29
C ALA A 25 -8.37 16.53 -3.22
N ALA A 26 -7.94 15.62 -2.34
CA ALA A 26 -6.97 15.91 -1.28
C ALA A 26 -5.55 16.22 -1.81
N GLU A 27 -5.27 15.90 -3.08
CA GLU A 27 -3.96 16.05 -3.74
C GLU A 27 -2.81 15.45 -2.91
N ASN A 28 -1.55 15.76 -3.26
CA ASN A 28 -0.36 15.18 -2.61
C ASN A 28 -0.26 15.54 -1.12
N LYS A 29 -0.88 14.76 -0.25
CA LYS A 29 -0.72 14.88 1.20
C LYS A 29 0.54 14.17 1.67
N GLU A 30 1.29 14.84 2.54
CA GLU A 30 2.50 14.29 3.14
C GLU A 30 2.18 13.04 3.96
N ASN A 31 3.02 12.01 3.89
CA ASN A 31 2.89 10.76 4.66
C ASN A 31 1.59 9.97 4.42
N VAL A 32 0.83 10.29 3.37
CA VAL A 32 -0.41 9.58 3.02
C VAL A 32 -0.30 9.05 1.59
N VAL A 33 -0.77 7.81 1.39
CA VAL A 33 -0.97 7.23 0.08
C VAL A 33 -2.40 6.72 -0.05
N TYR A 34 -2.95 6.89 -1.25
CA TYR A 34 -4.26 6.37 -1.62
C TYR A 34 -4.07 5.33 -2.71
N LEU A 35 -4.62 4.14 -2.50
CA LEU A 35 -4.41 2.98 -3.34
C LEU A 35 -5.73 2.48 -3.91
N ASN A 36 -5.71 2.08 -5.18
CA ASN A 36 -6.74 1.24 -5.75
C ASN A 36 -6.67 -0.16 -5.13
N TYR A 37 -7.67 -0.49 -4.32
CA TYR A 37 -7.73 -1.73 -3.58
C TYR A 37 -8.01 -2.95 -4.47
N LYS A 38 -8.57 -2.77 -5.67
CA LYS A 38 -9.00 -3.87 -6.55
C LYS A 38 -7.84 -4.76 -7.00
N TYR A 39 -6.62 -4.23 -7.01
CA TYR A 39 -5.43 -4.95 -7.46
C TYR A 39 -4.57 -5.45 -6.30
N ILE A 40 -5.01 -5.23 -5.06
CA ILE A 40 -4.32 -5.70 -3.86
C ILE A 40 -4.87 -7.10 -3.53
N PRO A 41 -4.06 -8.18 -3.62
CA PRO A 41 -4.57 -9.55 -3.47
C PRO A 41 -5.15 -9.84 -2.08
N SER A 42 -4.47 -9.33 -1.05
CA SER A 42 -4.84 -9.50 0.35
C SER A 42 -4.15 -8.48 1.26
N LEU A 43 -4.64 -8.37 2.50
CA LEU A 43 -4.02 -7.56 3.54
C LEU A 43 -2.59 -8.01 3.85
N HIS A 44 -2.32 -9.32 3.73
CA HIS A 44 -0.99 -9.89 3.96
C HIS A 44 0.01 -9.37 2.92
N ILE A 45 -0.37 -9.38 1.64
CA ILE A 45 0.44 -8.83 0.55
C ILE A 45 0.69 -7.33 0.74
N LEU A 46 -0.34 -6.59 1.15
CA LEU A 46 -0.18 -5.16 1.43
C LEU A 46 0.81 -4.90 2.57
N PHE A 47 0.69 -5.62 3.69
CA PHE A 47 1.65 -5.49 4.79
C PHE A 47 3.05 -5.88 4.38
N SER A 48 3.21 -6.91 3.54
CA SER A 48 4.50 -7.32 2.98
C SER A 48 5.16 -6.18 2.20
N ALA A 49 4.40 -5.49 1.34
CA ALA A 49 4.88 -4.33 0.59
C ALA A 49 5.22 -3.13 1.49
N ILE A 50 4.40 -2.82 2.50
CA ILE A 50 4.69 -1.77 3.49
C ILE A 50 5.96 -2.09 4.25
N TYR A 51 6.10 -3.33 4.72
CA TYR A 51 7.26 -3.78 5.47
C TYR A 51 8.54 -3.69 4.65
N LYS A 52 8.51 -4.15 3.39
CA LYS A 52 9.63 -4.03 2.46
C LYS A 52 10.00 -2.56 2.21
N THR A 53 9.00 -1.68 2.13
CA THR A 53 9.20 -0.23 1.97
C THR A 53 9.98 0.38 3.15
N ILE A 54 9.63 -0.01 4.38
CA ILE A 54 10.34 0.43 5.60
C ILE A 54 11.78 -0.11 5.62
N ILE A 55 11.98 -1.39 5.31
CA ILE A 55 13.32 -2.00 5.25
C ILE A 55 14.19 -1.30 4.21
N ALA A 56 13.65 -1.09 3.01
CA ALA A 56 14.36 -0.42 1.93
C ALA A 56 14.76 1.00 2.35
N PHE A 57 13.84 1.75 2.95
CA PHE A 57 14.11 3.07 3.50
C PHE A 57 15.22 3.03 4.56
N LYS A 58 15.14 2.16 5.57
CA LYS A 58 16.17 2.07 6.62
C LYS A 58 17.57 1.73 6.07
N ASN A 59 17.66 0.90 5.04
CA ASN A 59 18.93 0.40 4.51
C ASN A 59 19.52 1.22 3.36
N THR A 60 18.73 2.06 2.69
CA THR A 60 19.21 2.87 1.55
C THR A 60 19.44 4.33 1.90
N ASN A 61 19.04 4.77 3.09
CA ASN A 61 18.75 6.18 3.27
C ASN A 61 19.81 7.01 4.03
N SER A 62 20.48 7.85 3.25
CA SER A 62 21.08 9.13 3.65
C SER A 62 20.43 10.36 2.98
N ASN A 63 19.42 10.22 2.09
CA ASN A 63 18.89 11.33 1.25
C ASN A 63 17.36 11.38 0.96
N PHE A 64 16.56 10.34 1.23
CA PHE A 64 15.10 10.31 1.17
C PHE A 64 14.47 10.99 2.40
N THR A 65 13.55 11.92 2.17
CA THR A 65 12.69 12.48 3.22
C THR A 65 11.58 11.49 3.57
N GLU A 66 11.10 11.53 4.81
CA GLU A 66 10.04 10.62 5.33
C GLU A 66 8.79 10.61 4.44
N SER A 67 8.45 11.74 3.83
CA SER A 67 7.30 11.87 2.94
C SER A 67 7.42 11.18 1.59
N SER A 68 8.65 10.94 1.13
CA SER A 68 8.90 10.32 -0.17
C SER A 68 8.84 8.80 -0.11
N PHE A 69 9.18 8.19 1.03
CA PHE A 69 9.34 6.73 1.08
C PHE A 69 8.00 5.98 1.16
N ILE A 70 6.95 6.56 1.77
CA ILE A 70 5.64 5.88 1.81
C ILE A 70 5.09 5.63 0.38
N LYS A 71 5.45 6.48 -0.58
CA LYS A 71 5.11 6.30 -2.00
C LYS A 71 5.86 5.15 -2.67
N ASP A 72 6.89 4.60 -2.04
CA ASP A 72 7.53 3.38 -2.54
C ASP A 72 6.68 2.13 -2.30
N ILE A 73 5.58 2.22 -1.52
CA ILE A 73 4.57 1.16 -1.43
C ILE A 73 4.06 0.76 -2.82
N PHE A 74 3.79 1.73 -3.71
CA PHE A 74 3.34 1.46 -5.08
C PHE A 74 4.33 0.55 -5.81
N ILE A 75 5.62 0.85 -5.66
CA ILE A 75 6.69 0.17 -6.36
C ILE A 75 6.90 -1.24 -5.78
N ASN A 76 6.82 -1.37 -4.46
CA ASN A 76 6.94 -2.66 -3.78
C ASN A 76 5.70 -3.54 -3.95
N LEU A 77 4.51 -2.95 -4.19
CA LEU A 77 3.34 -3.71 -4.63
C LEU A 77 3.51 -4.22 -6.07
N TYR A 78 4.04 -3.42 -7.01
CA TYR A 78 4.11 -3.85 -8.41
C TYR A 78 5.11 -4.98 -8.63
N ALA A 79 6.24 -4.97 -7.92
CA ALA A 79 7.23 -6.05 -7.74
C ALA A 79 7.86 -6.76 -8.95
N THR A 80 7.25 -6.74 -10.14
CA THR A 80 7.68 -7.51 -11.33
C THR A 80 8.49 -6.68 -12.34
N LYS A 81 8.37 -5.34 -12.34
CA LYS A 81 9.20 -4.45 -13.19
C LYS A 81 9.63 -3.19 -12.44
N ASN A 82 10.87 -2.74 -12.64
CA ASN A 82 11.39 -1.51 -12.04
C ASN A 82 10.94 -0.25 -12.81
N VAL A 83 9.62 -0.04 -12.90
CA VAL A 83 9.05 1.10 -13.63
C VAL A 83 8.14 1.88 -12.68
N LYS A 84 8.70 2.88 -12.00
CA LYS A 84 7.98 3.71 -11.03
C LYS A 84 6.66 4.21 -11.59
N LYS A 85 6.67 4.80 -12.79
CA LYS A 85 5.48 5.33 -13.45
C LYS A 85 4.37 4.28 -13.59
N VAL A 86 4.71 3.07 -14.05
CA VAL A 86 3.73 1.99 -14.22
C VAL A 86 3.17 1.53 -12.88
N ALA A 87 4.01 1.45 -11.84
CA ALA A 87 3.56 1.10 -10.49
C ALA A 87 2.56 2.14 -9.94
N PHE A 88 2.85 3.44 -10.11
CA PHE A 88 1.92 4.50 -9.77
C PHE A 88 0.64 4.40 -10.60
N ASP A 89 0.73 4.36 -11.93
CA ASP A 89 -0.45 4.29 -12.82
C ASP A 89 -1.33 3.07 -12.52
N THR A 90 -0.73 1.94 -12.10
CA THR A 90 -1.46 0.70 -11.77
C THR A 90 -2.22 0.82 -10.45
N PHE A 91 -1.58 1.28 -9.38
CA PHE A 91 -2.18 1.27 -8.05
C PHE A 91 -2.76 2.62 -7.61
N ASN A 92 -2.66 3.67 -8.43
CA ASN A 92 -3.29 4.95 -8.14
C ASN A 92 -4.82 4.84 -8.14
N VAL A 93 -5.47 5.77 -7.43
CA VAL A 93 -6.93 5.80 -7.27
C VAL A 93 -7.61 5.87 -8.64
N ASP A 94 -8.52 4.93 -8.90
CA ASP A 94 -9.40 4.97 -10.07
C ASP A 94 -10.58 5.91 -9.75
N PRO A 95 -10.79 7.00 -10.51
CA PRO A 95 -11.89 7.93 -10.30
C PRO A 95 -13.28 7.29 -10.46
N ASN A 96 -13.37 6.13 -11.11
CA ASN A 96 -14.63 5.40 -11.29
C ASN A 96 -14.96 4.49 -10.10
N ASN A 97 -14.00 4.21 -9.21
CA ASN A 97 -14.28 3.46 -8.01
C ASN A 97 -14.96 4.36 -6.98
N GLU A 98 -15.97 3.85 -6.27
CA GLU A 98 -16.62 4.60 -5.18
C GLU A 98 -15.64 4.87 -4.03
N TYR A 99 -14.80 3.89 -3.70
CA TYR A 99 -13.86 3.94 -2.59
C TYR A 99 -12.41 3.68 -3.02
N CYS A 100 -11.48 4.04 -2.16
CA CYS A 100 -10.08 3.66 -2.24
C CYS A 100 -9.53 3.34 -0.84
N LEU A 101 -8.35 2.72 -0.79
CA LEU A 101 -7.68 2.44 0.47
C LEU A 101 -6.71 3.58 0.79
N ARG A 102 -6.91 4.23 1.93
CA ARG A 102 -5.99 5.23 2.48
C ARG A 102 -5.01 4.55 3.43
N ILE A 103 -3.73 4.84 3.27
CA ILE A 103 -2.67 4.46 4.21
C ILE A 103 -1.94 5.72 4.64
N GLU A 104 -1.81 5.92 5.94
CA GLU A 104 -1.12 7.07 6.52
C GLU A 104 -0.02 6.58 7.46
N LEU A 105 1.20 7.08 7.25
CA LEU A 105 2.28 6.95 8.21
C LEU A 105 2.09 8.01 9.30
N LEU A 106 2.12 7.57 10.55
CA LEU A 106 1.90 8.40 11.72
C LEU A 106 3.22 8.62 12.45
N ALA A 107 3.41 9.83 12.99
CA ALA A 107 4.45 10.03 13.98
C ALA A 107 4.09 9.28 15.29
N VAL A 108 5.11 8.96 16.10
CA VAL A 108 4.98 8.15 17.32
C VAL A 108 3.92 8.67 18.32
N ALA A 109 3.60 9.98 18.27
CA ALA A 109 2.64 10.63 19.15
C ALA A 109 1.24 10.83 18.53
N ASP A 110 1.05 10.53 17.25
CA ASP A 110 -0.20 10.82 16.56
C ASP A 110 -1.24 9.73 16.78
N SER A 111 -2.47 10.15 17.07
CA SER A 111 -3.66 9.30 16.98
C SER A 111 -4.25 9.41 15.58
N SER A 112 -4.79 8.31 15.05
CA SER A 112 -5.49 8.32 13.77
C SER A 112 -6.98 8.13 13.98
N ASN A 113 -7.77 9.02 13.40
CA ASN A 113 -9.23 8.93 13.36
C ASN A 113 -9.63 8.05 12.17
N THR A 114 -9.45 6.74 12.33
CA THR A 114 -9.94 5.76 11.36
C THR A 114 -11.35 5.34 11.71
N THR A 115 -12.21 5.24 10.71
CA THR A 115 -13.61 4.86 10.89
C THR A 115 -13.90 3.42 10.48
N THR A 116 -13.02 2.83 9.65
CA THR A 116 -13.15 1.46 9.14
C THR A 116 -12.50 0.42 10.06
N SER A 117 -13.18 -0.70 10.25
CA SER A 117 -12.69 -1.92 10.92
C SER A 117 -11.80 -2.78 10.03
N LYS A 118 -11.03 -3.70 10.62
CA LYS A 118 -10.18 -4.63 9.86
C LYS A 118 -11.03 -5.52 8.95
N GLU A 119 -12.17 -5.96 9.45
CA GLU A 119 -13.11 -6.87 8.80
C GLU A 119 -13.69 -6.23 7.54
N GLU A 120 -14.00 -4.93 7.58
CA GLU A 120 -14.46 -4.17 6.41
C GLU A 120 -13.38 -4.05 5.33
N ILE A 121 -12.12 -3.80 5.71
CA ILE A 121 -11.00 -3.78 4.75
C ILE A 121 -10.80 -5.17 4.12
N LEU A 122 -10.85 -6.23 4.92
CA LEU A 122 -10.76 -7.60 4.42
C LEU A 122 -11.91 -7.90 3.45
N LYS A 123 -13.13 -7.51 3.80
CA LYS A 123 -14.31 -7.67 2.94
C LYS A 123 -14.10 -6.95 1.60
N LEU A 124 -13.69 -5.69 1.63
CA LEU A 124 -13.42 -4.89 0.43
C LEU A 124 -12.38 -5.55 -0.50
N LEU A 125 -11.26 -6.01 0.07
CA LEU A 125 -10.20 -6.68 -0.69
C LEU A 125 -10.62 -8.06 -1.22
N SER A 126 -11.55 -8.74 -0.55
CA SER A 126 -11.99 -10.08 -0.94
C SER A 126 -13.10 -10.09 -2.00
N GLU A 127 -14.07 -9.18 -1.91
CA GLU A 127 -15.29 -9.20 -2.73
C GLU A 127 -15.14 -8.47 -4.06
N GLN A 128 -14.24 -7.50 -4.14
CA GLN A 128 -14.18 -6.55 -5.25
C GLN A 128 -12.83 -6.54 -5.98
N LYS A 129 -11.97 -7.54 -5.73
CA LYS A 129 -10.68 -7.65 -6.40
C LYS A 129 -10.81 -8.10 -7.85
N ASP A 130 -9.96 -7.55 -8.68
CA ASP A 130 -9.80 -7.91 -10.09
C ASP A 130 -8.71 -8.97 -10.21
N LEU A 131 -9.14 -10.23 -10.25
CA LEU A 131 -8.22 -11.37 -10.32
C LEU A 131 -7.41 -11.36 -11.62
N ASP A 132 -8.02 -11.01 -12.75
CA ASP A 132 -7.34 -11.00 -14.04
C ASP A 132 -6.20 -9.97 -14.05
N LYS A 133 -6.46 -8.77 -13.51
CA LYS A 133 -5.43 -7.75 -13.38
C LYS A 133 -4.35 -8.14 -12.38
N ILE A 134 -4.70 -8.77 -11.26
CA ILE A 134 -3.74 -9.32 -10.31
C ILE A 134 -2.80 -10.33 -11.00
N LYS A 135 -3.36 -11.25 -11.80
CA LYS A 135 -2.55 -12.21 -12.57
C LYS A 135 -1.66 -11.52 -13.61
N GLU A 136 -2.15 -10.47 -14.25
CA GLU A 136 -1.37 -9.67 -15.19
C GLU A 136 -0.16 -9.00 -14.50
N ILE A 137 -0.37 -8.45 -13.29
CA ILE A 137 0.68 -7.76 -12.53
C ILE A 137 1.74 -8.75 -12.03
N TYR A 138 1.32 -9.86 -11.43
CA TYR A 138 2.20 -10.78 -10.71
C TYR A 138 2.55 -12.08 -11.46
N GLY A 139 1.87 -12.35 -12.58
CA GLY A 139 1.98 -13.62 -13.31
C GLY A 139 1.27 -14.80 -12.66
N THR A 140 0.66 -14.62 -11.48
CA THR A 140 0.05 -15.67 -10.66
C THR A 140 -1.05 -15.09 -9.75
N HIS A 141 -1.92 -15.95 -9.21
CA HIS A 141 -2.86 -15.59 -8.14
C HIS A 141 -2.44 -16.17 -6.78
N ASP A 142 -1.38 -16.98 -6.76
CA ASP A 142 -0.90 -17.62 -5.54
C ASP A 142 -0.25 -16.57 -4.63
N GLU A 143 -0.86 -16.31 -3.47
CA GLU A 143 -0.37 -15.31 -2.52
C GLU A 143 1.02 -15.63 -1.98
N VAL A 144 1.41 -16.90 -1.89
CA VAL A 144 2.77 -17.29 -1.47
C VAL A 144 3.77 -16.84 -2.52
N GLN A 145 3.50 -17.13 -3.79
CA GLN A 145 4.36 -16.71 -4.90
C GLN A 145 4.39 -15.20 -5.04
N ILE A 146 3.25 -14.51 -4.91
CA ILE A 146 3.19 -13.05 -4.93
C ILE A 146 4.05 -12.46 -3.81
N ASN A 147 3.96 -13.02 -2.60
CA ASN A 147 4.76 -12.57 -1.48
C ASN A 147 6.26 -12.78 -1.73
N GLU A 148 6.66 -13.93 -2.27
CA GLU A 148 8.05 -14.19 -2.68
C GLU A 148 8.54 -13.18 -3.70
N ILE A 149 7.76 -12.86 -4.74
CA ILE A 149 8.08 -11.84 -5.75
C ILE A 149 8.35 -10.48 -5.08
N ILE A 150 7.48 -10.06 -4.15
CA ILE A 150 7.62 -8.80 -3.41
C ILE A 150 8.90 -8.79 -2.55
N GLN A 151 9.18 -9.90 -1.87
CA GLN A 151 10.33 -10.00 -0.96
C GLN A 151 11.66 -10.08 -1.70
N LEU A 152 11.71 -10.83 -2.81
CA LEU A 152 12.92 -11.02 -3.63
C LEU A 152 13.29 -9.80 -4.46
N ARG A 153 12.36 -8.88 -4.68
CA ARG A 153 12.62 -7.63 -5.40
C ARG A 153 13.76 -6.83 -4.73
N GLY A 154 14.79 -6.52 -5.52
CA GLY A 154 15.93 -5.69 -5.10
C GLY A 154 16.99 -6.42 -4.27
N LEU A 155 16.94 -7.76 -4.22
CA LEU A 155 18.11 -8.61 -3.96
C LEU A 155 18.86 -8.85 -5.28
#